data_AF-A0A6N9CAD6-F1
#
_entry.id   AF-A0A6N9CAD6-F1
#
_cell.length_a   1.000
_cell.length_b   1.000
_cell.length_c   1.000
_cell.angle_alpha   90.00
_cell.angle_beta   90.00
_cell.angle_gamma   90.00
#
_symmetry.space_group_name_H-M   'P 1'
#
loop_
_entity.id
_entity.type
_entity.pdbx_description
1 polymer ?
#
loop_
_entity_poly.entity_id
_entity_poly.type
_entity_poly.pdbx_seq_one_letter_code
_entity_poly.pdbx_strand_id
1 'polypeptide(L)'
;MQDRRNSAENQRWKREVKQRDGNACRICGVQRNIHVHHIKPFKKYPEFATELDNGITLCGNCHTLFKDKEESTNLQTIIEAVSGQPDKQIADQLW
;
A
#
# COMPACT_ATOMS: atom_id res chain seq x y z
N MET A 1 -25.02 6.67 -10.53
CA MET A 1 -23.84 6.52 -9.65
C MET A 1 -22.60 6.89 -10.43
N GLN A 2 -21.94 8.00 -10.11
CA GLN A 2 -20.64 8.31 -10.71
C GLN A 2 -19.65 7.22 -10.29
N ASP A 3 -18.90 6.67 -11.25
CA ASP A 3 -17.85 5.68 -11.00
C ASP A 3 -16.68 6.35 -10.28
N ARG A 4 -16.76 6.44 -8.94
CA ARG A 4 -15.74 7.07 -8.09
C ARG A 4 -14.35 6.44 -8.27
N ARG A 5 -14.25 5.21 -8.81
CA ARG A 5 -12.98 4.52 -9.09
C ARG A 5 -12.19 5.15 -10.24
N ASN A 6 -12.84 5.90 -11.12
CA ASN A 6 -12.19 6.58 -12.25
C ASN A 6 -12.25 8.11 -12.13
N SER A 7 -12.57 8.64 -10.95
CA SER A 7 -12.56 10.07 -10.68
C SER A 7 -11.15 10.66 -10.71
N ALA A 8 -11.05 11.95 -11.06
CA ALA A 8 -9.80 12.71 -10.98
C ALA A 8 -9.21 12.70 -9.55
N GLU A 9 -10.08 12.70 -8.54
CA GLU A 9 -9.73 12.55 -7.13
C GLU A 9 -9.00 11.23 -6.86
N ASN A 10 -9.54 10.10 -7.33
CA ASN A 10 -8.90 8.80 -7.16
C ASN A 10 -7.55 8.72 -7.89
N GLN A 11 -7.42 9.36 -9.05
CA GLN A 11 -6.14 9.43 -9.75
C GLN A 11 -5.11 10.28 -9.00
N ARG A 12 -5.54 11.42 -8.42
CA ARG A 12 -4.68 12.25 -7.57
C ARG A 12 -4.22 11.47 -6.33
N TRP A 13 -5.15 10.85 -5.61
CA TRP A 13 -4.84 10.01 -4.45
C TRP A 13 -3.82 8.91 -4.78
N LYS A 14 -4.03 8.16 -5.88
CA LYS A 14 -3.06 7.12 -6.32
C LYS A 14 -1.66 7.69 -6.56
N ARG A 15 -1.55 8.89 -7.13
CA ARG A 15 -0.25 9.55 -7.36
C ARG A 15 0.41 9.95 -6.04
N GLU A 16 -0.35 10.52 -5.12
CA GLU A 16 0.16 10.96 -3.82
C GLU A 16 0.64 9.79 -2.96
N VAL A 17 -0.11 8.68 -2.93
CA VAL A 17 0.32 7.46 -2.23
C VAL A 17 1.62 6.90 -2.83
N LYS A 18 1.72 6.82 -4.17
CA LYS A 18 2.95 6.38 -4.84
C LYS A 18 4.13 7.30 -4.54
N GLN A 19 3.90 8.61 -4.53
CA GLN A 19 4.94 9.61 -4.23
C GLN A 19 5.43 9.47 -2.79
N ARG A 20 4.52 9.37 -1.81
CA ARG A 20 4.85 9.12 -0.39
C ARG A 20 5.70 7.87 -0.23
N ASP A 21 5.35 6.82 -0.97
CA ASP A 21 6.02 5.52 -0.88
C ASP A 21 7.31 5.43 -1.74
N GLY A 22 7.74 6.53 -2.36
CA GLY A 22 8.96 6.58 -3.17
C GLY A 22 8.86 5.80 -4.48
N ASN A 23 7.66 5.62 -5.02
CA ASN A 23 7.35 4.79 -6.19
C ASN A 23 7.90 3.35 -6.06
N ALA A 24 7.93 2.83 -4.82
CA ALA A 24 8.44 1.50 -4.52
C ALA A 24 7.40 0.70 -3.73
N CYS A 25 7.43 -0.62 -3.91
CA CYS A 25 6.68 -1.53 -3.05
C CYS A 25 7.11 -1.32 -1.60
N ARG A 26 6.16 -1.03 -0.70
CA ARG A 26 6.43 -0.83 0.73
C ARG A 26 6.79 -2.13 1.47
N ILE A 27 6.62 -3.29 0.83
CA ILE A 27 6.96 -4.60 1.41
C ILE A 27 8.36 -5.07 0.97
N CYS A 28 8.69 -4.96 -0.32
CA CYS A 28 9.92 -5.52 -0.86
C CYS A 28 10.84 -4.52 -1.58
N GLY A 29 10.47 -3.23 -1.63
CA GLY A 29 11.26 -2.16 -2.25
C GLY A 29 11.28 -2.12 -3.78
N VAL A 30 10.70 -3.11 -4.46
CA VAL A 30 10.69 -3.19 -5.92
C VAL A 30 9.86 -2.06 -6.55
N GLN A 31 10.39 -1.41 -7.59
CA GLN A 31 9.77 -0.26 -8.28
C GLN A 31 9.03 -0.63 -9.58
N ARG A 32 9.04 -1.90 -9.99
CA ARG A 32 8.34 -2.37 -11.19
C ARG A 32 6.93 -2.89 -10.86
N ASN A 33 6.00 -2.70 -11.79
CA ASN A 33 4.62 -3.21 -11.70
C ASN A 33 3.94 -2.81 -10.37
N ILE A 34 3.98 -1.52 -10.03
CA ILE A 34 3.49 -0.97 -8.77
C ILE A 34 2.04 -0.48 -8.86
N HIS A 35 1.26 -0.86 -7.85
CA HIS A 35 -0.16 -0.58 -7.70
C HIS A 35 -0.44 0.00 -6.33
N VAL A 36 -1.47 0.84 -6.23
CA VAL A 36 -1.96 1.29 -4.93
C VAL A 36 -3.06 0.34 -4.49
N HIS A 37 -2.87 -0.24 -3.31
CA HIS A 37 -3.84 -1.07 -2.62
C HIS A 37 -4.57 -0.24 -1.57
N HIS A 38 -5.88 -0.47 -1.42
CA HIS A 38 -6.65 0.15 -0.34
C HIS A 38 -6.57 -0.73 0.90
N ILE A 39 -6.12 -0.20 2.04
CA ILE A 39 -6.01 -0.95 3.29
C ILE A 39 -7.40 -1.29 3.84
N LYS A 40 -8.30 -0.29 3.85
CA LYS A 40 -9.73 -0.42 4.12
C LYS A 40 -10.47 -0.52 2.78
N PRO A 41 -11.25 -1.60 2.55
CA PRO A 41 -11.93 -1.79 1.28
C PRO A 41 -12.91 -0.66 0.95
N PHE A 42 -12.78 -0.09 -0.25
CA PHE A 42 -13.66 0.96 -0.78
C PHE A 42 -15.16 0.65 -0.64
N LYS A 43 -15.56 -0.63 -0.79
CA LYS A 43 -16.97 -1.05 -0.72
C LYS A 43 -17.55 -0.91 0.69
N LYS A 44 -16.74 -1.10 1.74
CA LYS A 44 -17.17 -1.05 3.14
C LYS A 44 -16.95 0.33 3.75
N TYR A 45 -15.96 1.08 3.24
CA TYR A 45 -15.47 2.33 3.79
C TYR A 45 -15.27 3.39 2.67
N PRO A 46 -16.33 3.76 1.91
CA PRO A 46 -16.23 4.69 0.78
C PRO A 46 -15.84 6.12 1.16
N GLU A 47 -15.98 6.49 2.43
CA GLU A 47 -15.57 7.76 3.02
C GLU A 47 -14.05 7.86 3.18
N PHE A 48 -13.37 6.72 3.39
CA PHE A 48 -11.92 6.62 3.54
C PHE A 48 -11.18 6.42 2.20
N ALA A 49 -11.91 6.36 1.09
CA ALA A 49 -11.41 5.93 -0.22
C ALA A 49 -10.16 6.69 -0.71
N THR A 50 -10.08 7.98 -0.38
CA THR A 50 -9.04 8.90 -0.87
C THR A 50 -8.19 9.48 0.26
N GLU A 51 -8.27 8.89 1.46
CA GLU A 51 -7.33 9.21 2.55
C GLU A 51 -5.96 8.59 2.26
N LEU A 52 -4.90 9.38 2.43
CA LEU A 52 -3.55 8.96 2.06
C LEU A 52 -3.07 7.74 2.84
N ASP A 53 -3.40 7.67 4.13
CA ASP A 53 -3.07 6.56 5.02
C ASP A 53 -3.83 5.26 4.65
N ASN A 54 -5.00 5.37 4.01
CA ASN A 54 -5.75 4.24 3.50
C ASN A 54 -5.18 3.64 2.20
N GLY A 55 -4.07 4.18 1.69
CA GLY A 55 -3.36 3.68 0.51
C GLY A 55 -1.98 3.12 0.84
N ILE A 56 -1.58 2.07 0.14
CA ILE A 56 -0.20 1.53 0.17
C ILE A 56 0.26 1.09 -1.22
N THR A 57 1.50 1.42 -1.58
CA THR A 57 2.12 1.03 -2.84
C THR A 57 2.70 -0.38 -2.73
N LEU A 58 2.25 -1.29 -3.60
CA LEU A 58 2.67 -2.69 -3.66
C LEU A 58 3.04 -3.08 -5.08
N CYS A 59 4.05 -3.94 -5.26
CA CYS A 59 4.30 -4.57 -6.56
C CYS A 59 3.25 -5.66 -6.83
N GLY A 60 3.07 -6.08 -8.07
CA GLY A 60 2.09 -7.11 -8.44
C GLY A 60 2.20 -8.43 -7.64
N ASN A 61 3.42 -8.85 -7.28
CA ASN A 61 3.64 -10.05 -6.47
C ASN A 61 3.11 -9.88 -5.05
N CYS A 62 3.58 -8.84 -4.35
CA CYS A 62 3.10 -8.52 -3.01
C CYS A 62 1.59 -8.27 -3.04
N HIS A 63 1.10 -7.48 -4.00
CA HIS A 63 -0.32 -7.19 -4.17
C HIS A 63 -1.17 -8.46 -4.30
N THR A 64 -0.66 -9.52 -4.94
CA THR A 64 -1.38 -10.80 -5.07
C THR A 64 -1.39 -11.61 -3.77
N LEU A 65 -0.35 -11.50 -2.93
CA LEU A 65 -0.39 -12.07 -1.58
C LEU A 65 -1.49 -11.45 -0.70
N PHE A 66 -1.88 -10.21 -0.99
CA PHE A 66 -2.98 -9.51 -0.32
C PHE A 66 -4.29 -9.54 -1.11
N LYS A 67 -4.36 -10.32 -2.19
CA LYS A 67 -5.64 -10.61 -2.85
C LYS A 67 -6.28 -11.77 -2.12
N ASP A 68 -6.92 -11.50 -1.00
CA ASP A 68 -8.19 -12.14 -0.72
C ASP A 68 -9.06 -11.18 0.07
N LYS A 69 -10.27 -11.03 -0.46
CA LYS A 69 -11.31 -10.15 0.06
C LYS A 69 -11.67 -10.67 1.45
N GLU A 70 -11.61 -9.81 2.46
CA GLU A 70 -12.60 -9.64 3.55
C GLU A 70 -11.97 -9.08 4.82
N GLU A 71 -10.64 -9.15 5.01
CA GLU A 71 -10.06 -8.65 6.25
C GLU A 71 -8.80 -7.81 6.05
N SER A 72 -8.96 -6.53 6.34
CA SER A 72 -7.92 -5.52 6.61
C SER A 72 -6.84 -5.98 7.59
N THR A 73 -7.07 -7.08 8.30
CA THR A 73 -6.22 -7.68 9.34
C THR A 73 -4.83 -8.03 8.83
N ASN A 74 -4.69 -8.58 7.63
CA ASN A 74 -3.38 -9.04 7.13
C ASN A 74 -2.46 -7.90 6.66
N LEU A 75 -3.01 -6.80 6.15
CA LEU A 75 -2.21 -5.64 5.73
C LEU A 75 -1.77 -4.79 6.89
N GLN A 76 -2.65 -4.51 7.85
CA GLN A 76 -2.31 -3.72 9.02
C GLN A 76 -1.18 -4.39 9.81
N THR A 77 -1.31 -5.69 10.07
CA THR A 77 -0.28 -6.51 10.74
C THR A 77 1.05 -6.52 9.99
N ILE A 78 1.01 -6.65 8.65
CA ILE A 78 2.25 -6.66 7.86
C ILE A 78 2.86 -5.25 7.76
N ILE A 79 2.05 -4.21 7.64
CA ILE A 79 2.52 -2.82 7.66
C ILE A 79 3.20 -2.53 8.99
N GLU A 80 2.62 -2.91 10.11
CA GLU A 80 3.26 -2.80 11.44
C GLU A 80 4.57 -3.59 11.48
N ALA A 81 4.60 -4.81 10.93
CA ALA A 81 5.81 -5.62 10.87
C ALA A 81 6.91 -5.05 9.94
N VAL A 82 6.58 -4.35 8.85
CA VAL A 82 7.55 -3.74 7.92
C VAL A 82 7.84 -2.25 8.19
N SER A 83 7.01 -1.58 8.99
CA SER A 83 7.23 -0.21 9.47
C SER A 83 8.15 -0.15 10.69
N GLY A 84 8.50 -1.31 11.24
CA GLY A 84 9.78 -1.54 11.91
C GLY A 84 10.95 -1.42 10.92
N GLN A 85 11.20 -0.18 10.48
CA GLN A 85 12.41 0.37 9.84
C GLN A 85 13.10 -0.48 8.74
N PRO A 86 13.29 0.02 7.51
CA PRO A 86 14.46 -0.34 6.73
C PRO A 86 15.67 0.33 7.40
N ASP A 87 16.09 -0.17 8.56
CA ASP A 87 17.34 0.30 9.13
C ASP A 87 18.46 -0.19 8.22
N LYS A 88 19.16 0.78 7.63
CA LYS A 88 20.45 0.57 6.99
C LYS A 88 21.48 0.30 8.08
N GLN A 89 21.36 -0.82 8.80
CA GLN A 89 22.41 -1.30 9.70
C GLN A 89 22.16 -2.73 10.19
N ILE A 90 22.30 -3.71 9.29
CA ILE A 90 22.86 -5.02 9.70
C ILE A 90 23.86 -5.44 8.61
N ALA A 91 24.95 -4.68 8.54
CA ALA A 91 26.24 -5.18 8.12
C ALA A 91 27.14 -4.90 9.33
N ASP A 92 27.84 -5.92 9.80
CA ASP A 92 28.57 -6.00 11.07
C ASP A 92 27.72 -6.18 12.31
N GLN A 93 27.34 -7.44 12.59
CA GLN A 93 27.60 -8.10 13.88
C GLN A 93 26.94 -9.48 13.90
N LEU A 94 27.63 -10.49 13.38
CA LEU A 94 27.61 -11.86 13.90
C LEU A 94 29.01 -12.45 13.62
N TRP A 95 29.56 -13.11 14.63
CA TRP A 95 30.92 -13.63 14.78
C TRP A 95 31.51 -14.39 13.59
#